data_AF-A0AAD6BS74-F1
#
_entry.id   AF-A0AAD6BS74-F1
#
_cell.length_a   1.000
_cell.length_b   1.000
_cell.length_c   1.000
_cell.angle_alpha   90.00
_cell.angle_beta   90.00
_cell.angle_gamma   90.00
#
_symmetry.space_group_name_H-M   'P 1'
#
loop_
_entity.id
_entity.type
_entity.pdbx_description
1 polymer ?
#
loop_
_entity_poly.entity_id
_entity_poly.type
_entity_poly.pdbx_seq_one_letter_code
_entity_poly.pdbx_strand_id
1 'polypeptide(L)'
;TKKRTDEMDKDIQNLQTKLQTTEEGMKQWVKEVEEWAASNNNKDRKPKRDIIAKNKRKLEEAIAVYNNLVPDTEAVDTADAVLSQDFPIWPWDSASTVPLETKKMAFDKVMLLSRLREEDGILIKEMKNHCRYLTGSSRAVQREIQQIEKDLCCPFAMSLEAYEGLKDLLKKRLQEMEKQMEEAFSTYRNVLMDPTALQEEDNEGEEEVWDAEICLTLDDTDSSDDEKQD
;
A
#
# COMPACT_ATOMS: atom_id res chain seq x y z
N THR A 1 10.40 11.99 -7.64
CA THR A 1 9.04 11.74 -7.10
C THR A 1 8.17 12.97 -7.25
N LYS A 2 8.50 14.13 -6.66
CA LYS A 2 7.73 15.39 -6.82
C LYS A 2 7.37 15.74 -8.27
N LYS A 3 8.36 15.72 -9.19
CA LYS A 3 8.12 15.94 -10.63
C LYS A 3 7.11 14.94 -11.23
N ARG A 4 7.13 13.68 -10.78
CA ARG A 4 6.26 12.61 -11.28
C ARG A 4 4.82 12.79 -10.79
N THR A 5 4.62 13.27 -9.57
CA THR A 5 3.26 13.58 -9.08
C THR A 5 2.72 14.87 -9.65
N ASP A 6 3.55 15.90 -9.84
CA ASP A 6 3.10 17.12 -10.53
C ASP A 6 2.67 16.81 -11.98
N GLU A 7 3.43 15.94 -12.68
CA GLU A 7 3.07 15.42 -14.00
C GLU A 7 1.76 14.62 -13.96
N MET A 8 1.58 13.77 -12.94
CA MET A 8 0.36 12.97 -12.79
C MET A 8 -0.87 13.80 -12.38
N ASP A 9 -0.72 14.80 -11.52
CA ASP A 9 -1.77 15.74 -11.14
C ASP A 9 -2.21 16.54 -12.37
N LYS A 10 -1.25 17.01 -13.18
CA LYS A 10 -1.54 17.68 -14.45
C LYS A 10 -2.26 16.75 -15.44
N ASP A 11 -1.85 15.50 -15.51
CA ASP A 11 -2.49 14.49 -16.34
C ASP A 11 -3.93 14.20 -15.90
N ILE A 12 -4.20 14.15 -14.59
CA ILE A 12 -5.55 13.99 -14.07
C ILE A 12 -6.40 15.22 -14.39
N GLN A 13 -5.87 16.44 -14.26
CA GLN A 13 -6.58 17.66 -14.69
C GLN A 13 -6.89 17.67 -16.19
N ASN A 14 -5.94 17.22 -17.02
CA ASN A 14 -6.16 17.05 -18.46
C ASN A 14 -7.24 15.99 -18.75
N LEU A 15 -7.33 14.93 -17.93
CA LEU A 15 -8.39 13.94 -18.06
C LEU A 15 -9.73 14.45 -17.56
N GLN A 16 -9.78 15.23 -16.48
CA GLN A 16 -11.01 15.87 -15.99
C GLN A 16 -11.62 16.78 -17.06
N THR A 17 -10.79 17.61 -17.69
CA THR A 17 -11.22 18.49 -18.78
C THR A 17 -11.68 17.71 -20.01
N LYS A 18 -10.95 16.66 -20.42
CA LYS A 18 -11.34 15.78 -21.54
C LYS A 18 -12.65 15.02 -21.27
N LEU A 19 -12.90 14.67 -20.03
CA LEU A 19 -14.06 13.89 -19.58
C LEU A 19 -15.26 14.76 -19.22
N GLN A 20 -15.11 16.09 -19.19
CA GLN A 20 -16.13 17.04 -18.71
C GLN A 20 -16.71 16.63 -17.34
N THR A 21 -15.86 16.09 -16.46
CA THR A 21 -16.27 15.56 -15.16
C THR A 21 -15.62 16.38 -14.04
N THR A 22 -16.30 16.44 -12.89
CA THR A 22 -15.76 17.14 -11.71
C THR A 22 -14.83 16.22 -10.92
N GLU A 23 -14.02 16.80 -10.04
CA GLU A 23 -13.16 16.03 -9.13
C GLU A 23 -14.00 15.09 -8.25
N GLU A 24 -15.18 15.54 -7.81
CA GLU A 24 -16.14 14.73 -7.06
C GLU A 24 -16.67 13.57 -7.88
N GLY A 25 -16.91 13.77 -9.19
CA GLY A 25 -17.34 12.72 -10.10
C GLY A 25 -16.32 11.59 -10.23
N MET A 26 -15.02 11.94 -10.37
CA MET A 26 -13.96 10.94 -10.37
C MET A 26 -13.82 10.23 -9.03
N LYS A 27 -13.88 10.95 -7.91
CA LYS A 27 -13.85 10.36 -6.55
C LYS A 27 -15.00 9.39 -6.34
N GLN A 28 -16.19 9.74 -6.82
CA GLN A 28 -17.36 8.89 -6.75
C GLN A 28 -17.16 7.59 -7.56
N TRP A 29 -16.58 7.66 -8.76
CA TRP A 29 -16.24 6.45 -9.53
C TRP A 29 -15.23 5.56 -8.79
N VAL A 30 -14.20 6.17 -8.18
CA VAL A 30 -13.23 5.41 -7.38
C VAL A 30 -13.93 4.67 -6.25
N LYS A 31 -14.79 5.36 -5.52
CA LYS A 31 -15.58 4.79 -4.43
C LYS A 31 -16.50 3.65 -4.89
N GLU A 32 -17.18 3.82 -6.02
CA GLU A 32 -18.04 2.77 -6.59
C GLU A 32 -17.25 1.50 -6.95
N VAL A 33 -16.02 1.65 -7.47
CA VAL A 33 -15.15 0.51 -7.76
C VAL A 33 -14.64 -0.15 -6.48
N GLU A 34 -14.27 0.64 -5.47
CA GLU A 34 -13.86 0.13 -4.15
C GLU A 34 -14.99 -0.65 -3.47
N GLU A 35 -16.21 -0.11 -3.49
CA GLU A 35 -17.42 -0.76 -2.98
C GLU A 35 -17.73 -2.05 -3.76
N TRP A 36 -17.63 -2.03 -5.09
CA TRP A 36 -17.78 -3.23 -5.91
C TRP A 36 -16.74 -4.31 -5.54
N ALA A 37 -15.48 -3.92 -5.37
CA ALA A 37 -14.40 -4.84 -5.01
C ALA A 37 -14.62 -5.44 -3.61
N ALA A 38 -15.02 -4.61 -2.64
CA ALA A 38 -15.35 -5.05 -1.28
C ALA A 38 -16.58 -5.98 -1.24
N SER A 39 -17.59 -5.69 -2.07
CA SER A 39 -18.77 -6.55 -2.23
C SER A 39 -18.47 -7.84 -2.99
N ASN A 40 -17.33 -7.94 -3.68
CA ASN A 40 -16.92 -9.14 -4.42
C ASN A 40 -16.20 -10.14 -3.52
N ASN A 41 -16.88 -10.58 -2.46
CA ASN A 41 -16.34 -11.59 -1.55
C ASN A 41 -16.18 -12.94 -2.28
N ASN A 42 -15.21 -13.76 -1.84
CA ASN A 42 -14.95 -15.07 -2.45
C ASN A 42 -16.11 -16.07 -2.23
N LYS A 43 -16.97 -15.84 -1.21
CA LYS A 43 -18.07 -16.74 -0.82
C LYS A 43 -19.25 -16.67 -1.81
N ASP A 44 -19.51 -15.50 -2.41
CA ASP A 44 -20.60 -15.26 -3.36
C ASP A 44 -20.23 -15.64 -4.80
N ARG A 45 -18.96 -15.94 -5.06
CA ARG A 45 -18.50 -16.35 -6.39
C ARG A 45 -19.10 -17.69 -6.82
N LYS A 46 -19.20 -18.65 -5.91
CA LYS A 46 -19.77 -19.97 -6.22
C LYS A 46 -21.28 -19.85 -6.53
N PRO A 47 -22.12 -19.24 -5.69
CA PRO A 47 -23.53 -18.98 -6.02
C PRO A 47 -23.72 -18.24 -7.35
N LYS A 48 -22.92 -17.20 -7.63
CA LYS A 48 -22.97 -16.46 -8.90
C LYS A 48 -22.62 -17.36 -10.10
N ARG A 49 -21.57 -18.17 -10.00
CA ARG A 49 -21.19 -19.14 -11.04
C ARG A 49 -22.29 -20.18 -11.26
N ASP A 50 -22.92 -20.66 -10.20
CA ASP A 50 -24.02 -21.63 -10.28
C ASP A 50 -25.24 -21.02 -10.98
N ILE A 51 -25.58 -19.76 -10.69
CA ILE A 51 -26.64 -19.02 -11.38
C ILE A 51 -26.29 -18.81 -12.86
N ILE A 52 -25.05 -18.41 -13.18
CA ILE A 52 -24.59 -18.24 -14.56
C ILE A 52 -24.69 -19.56 -15.32
N ALA A 53 -24.22 -20.67 -14.75
CA ALA A 53 -24.30 -21.99 -15.36
C ALA A 53 -25.75 -22.42 -15.60
N LYS A 54 -26.64 -22.15 -14.63
CA LYS A 54 -28.09 -22.42 -14.77
C LYS A 54 -28.72 -21.60 -15.89
N ASN A 55 -28.37 -20.31 -16.00
CA ASN A 55 -28.88 -19.43 -17.05
C ASN A 55 -28.31 -19.79 -18.43
N LYS A 56 -27.03 -20.15 -18.51
CA LYS A 56 -26.39 -20.66 -19.73
C LYS A 56 -27.08 -21.92 -20.23
N ARG A 57 -27.37 -22.89 -19.34
CA ARG A 57 -28.12 -24.10 -19.70
C ARG A 57 -29.51 -23.78 -20.25
N LYS A 58 -30.25 -22.87 -19.61
CA LYS A 58 -31.56 -22.44 -20.11
C LYS A 58 -31.46 -21.78 -21.49
N LEU A 59 -30.41 -21.01 -21.73
CA LEU A 59 -30.15 -20.40 -23.03
C LEU A 59 -29.87 -21.47 -24.09
N GLU A 60 -29.03 -22.46 -23.77
CA GLU A 60 -28.74 -23.60 -24.66
C GLU A 60 -30.01 -24.41 -24.98
N GLU A 61 -30.85 -24.69 -23.99
CA GLU A 61 -32.14 -25.35 -24.17
C GLU A 61 -33.08 -24.54 -25.06
N ALA A 62 -33.17 -23.22 -24.86
CA ALA A 62 -33.99 -22.33 -25.67
C ALA A 62 -33.50 -22.23 -27.12
N ILE A 63 -32.18 -22.15 -27.33
CA ILE A 63 -31.56 -22.16 -28.67
C ILE A 63 -31.86 -23.50 -29.37
N ALA A 64 -31.74 -24.62 -28.65
CA ALA A 64 -32.04 -25.94 -29.22
C ALA A 64 -33.53 -26.06 -29.63
N VAL A 65 -34.45 -25.56 -28.80
CA VAL A 65 -35.88 -25.53 -29.14
C VAL A 65 -36.14 -24.66 -30.37
N TYR A 66 -35.54 -23.47 -30.43
CA TYR A 66 -35.69 -22.57 -31.56
C TYR A 66 -35.13 -23.16 -32.86
N ASN A 67 -33.90 -23.70 -32.83
CA ASN A 67 -33.24 -24.27 -34.00
C ASN A 67 -33.96 -25.51 -34.55
N ASN A 68 -34.71 -26.24 -33.71
CA ASN A 68 -35.56 -27.35 -34.19
C ASN A 68 -36.80 -26.89 -34.96
N LEU A 69 -37.21 -25.62 -34.83
CA LEU A 69 -38.43 -25.06 -35.44
C LEU A 69 -38.14 -24.27 -36.72
N VAL A 70 -36.87 -24.02 -37.03
CA VAL A 70 -36.41 -23.09 -38.05
C VAL A 70 -35.45 -23.82 -39.00
N PRO A 71 -35.49 -23.60 -40.32
CA PRO A 71 -34.52 -24.19 -41.24
C PRO A 71 -33.09 -23.71 -40.94
N ASP A 72 -32.10 -24.55 -41.24
CA ASP A 72 -30.67 -24.33 -40.90
C ASP A 72 -30.10 -22.97 -41.36
N THR A 73 -30.71 -22.31 -42.34
CA THR A 73 -30.31 -20.97 -42.83
C THR A 73 -30.60 -19.84 -41.85
N GLU A 74 -31.52 -20.04 -40.91
CA GLU A 74 -31.95 -19.06 -39.89
C GLU A 74 -31.66 -19.54 -38.46
N ALA A 75 -30.92 -20.64 -38.33
CA ALA A 75 -30.53 -21.20 -37.04
C ALA A 75 -29.59 -20.26 -36.27
N VAL A 76 -29.80 -20.15 -34.96
CA VAL A 76 -28.96 -19.38 -34.05
C VAL A 76 -27.72 -20.20 -33.69
N ASP A 77 -26.56 -19.55 -33.66
CA ASP A 77 -25.30 -20.14 -33.23
C ASP A 77 -25.35 -20.67 -31.78
N THR A 78 -24.34 -21.44 -31.39
CA THR A 78 -24.24 -21.97 -30.02
C THR A 78 -24.20 -20.84 -28.99
N ALA A 79 -24.71 -21.12 -27.79
CA ALA A 79 -24.72 -20.14 -26.70
C ALA A 79 -23.33 -19.52 -26.44
N ASP A 80 -22.26 -20.31 -26.54
CA ASP A 80 -20.89 -19.81 -26.39
C ASP A 80 -20.47 -18.89 -27.53
N ALA A 81 -20.84 -19.18 -28.77
CA ALA A 81 -20.54 -18.31 -29.90
C ALA A 81 -21.29 -16.97 -29.78
N VAL A 82 -22.57 -17.00 -29.38
CA VAL A 82 -23.38 -15.79 -29.14
C VAL A 82 -22.81 -14.94 -28.00
N LEU A 83 -22.38 -15.57 -26.90
CA LEU A 83 -21.80 -14.88 -25.74
C LEU A 83 -20.36 -14.39 -25.98
N SER A 84 -19.66 -15.00 -26.93
CA SER A 84 -18.28 -14.64 -27.31
C SER A 84 -18.22 -13.58 -28.41
N GLN A 85 -19.36 -13.18 -28.99
CA GLN A 85 -19.40 -12.04 -29.89
C GLN A 85 -19.07 -10.78 -29.08
N ASP A 86 -18.07 -10.04 -29.53
CA ASP A 86 -17.75 -8.72 -28.98
C ASP A 86 -18.91 -7.77 -29.26
N PHE A 87 -19.83 -7.63 -28.31
CA PHE A 87 -20.81 -6.55 -28.34
C PHE A 87 -20.08 -5.24 -27.99
N PRO A 88 -19.96 -4.28 -28.91
CA PRO A 88 -19.26 -3.02 -28.64
C PRO A 88 -20.01 -2.11 -27.65
N ILE A 89 -21.20 -2.50 -27.19
CA ILE A 89 -22.03 -1.68 -26.32
C ILE A 89 -22.60 -2.58 -25.21
N TRP A 90 -21.96 -2.55 -24.05
CA TRP A 90 -22.56 -3.14 -22.86
C TRP A 90 -23.77 -2.30 -22.41
N PRO A 91 -24.79 -2.89 -21.75
CA PRO A 91 -25.97 -2.14 -21.29
C PRO A 91 -25.67 -0.98 -20.32
N TRP A 92 -24.52 -1.00 -19.64
CA TRP A 92 -24.05 0.10 -18.81
C TRP A 92 -23.19 1.13 -19.58
N ASP A 93 -22.81 0.84 -20.82
CA ASP A 93 -22.06 1.73 -21.72
C ASP A 93 -23.00 2.60 -22.56
N SER A 94 -24.25 2.16 -22.78
CA SER A 94 -25.27 2.93 -23.53
C SER A 94 -25.74 4.20 -22.80
N ALA A 95 -25.50 4.32 -21.49
CA ALA A 95 -25.85 5.48 -20.69
C ALA A 95 -24.73 6.51 -20.54
N SER A 96 -23.50 6.19 -20.96
CA SER A 96 -22.32 7.02 -20.74
C SER A 96 -21.89 7.73 -22.03
N THR A 97 -21.79 9.06 -21.99
CA THR A 97 -21.23 9.86 -23.09
C THR A 97 -19.73 9.63 -23.29
N VAL A 98 -19.07 8.96 -22.34
CA VAL A 98 -17.62 8.74 -22.29
C VAL A 98 -17.30 7.25 -22.40
N PRO A 99 -16.35 6.83 -23.25
CA PRO A 99 -15.89 5.45 -23.35
C PRO A 99 -15.34 4.90 -22.02
N LEU A 100 -15.72 3.65 -21.68
CA LEU A 100 -15.24 2.95 -20.48
C LEU A 100 -13.70 2.94 -20.35
N GLU A 101 -12.98 2.79 -21.46
CA GLU A 101 -11.52 2.82 -21.48
C GLU A 101 -10.94 4.12 -20.90
N THR A 102 -11.57 5.27 -21.20
CA THR A 102 -11.10 6.56 -20.71
C THR A 102 -11.39 6.72 -19.21
N LYS A 103 -12.51 6.18 -18.73
CA LYS A 103 -12.83 6.14 -17.28
C LYS A 103 -11.84 5.25 -16.53
N LYS A 104 -11.53 4.07 -17.07
CA LYS A 104 -10.52 3.17 -16.50
C LYS A 104 -9.16 3.85 -16.41
N MET A 105 -8.71 4.51 -17.47
CA MET A 105 -7.44 5.23 -17.46
C MET A 105 -7.42 6.34 -16.39
N ALA A 106 -8.53 7.07 -16.22
CA ALA A 106 -8.64 8.08 -15.16
C ALA A 106 -8.55 7.45 -13.77
N PHE A 107 -9.28 6.35 -13.54
CA PHE A 107 -9.23 5.58 -12.30
C PHE A 107 -7.81 5.08 -12.00
N ASP A 108 -7.15 4.42 -12.96
CA ASP A 108 -5.79 3.88 -12.78
C ASP A 108 -4.78 5.00 -12.41
N LYS A 109 -4.91 6.19 -13.02
CA LYS A 109 -4.07 7.34 -12.67
C LYS A 109 -4.36 7.90 -11.27
N VAL A 110 -5.64 7.99 -10.87
CA VAL A 110 -6.02 8.43 -9.52
C VAL A 110 -5.49 7.43 -8.48
N MET A 111 -5.65 6.13 -8.72
CA MET A 111 -5.13 5.09 -7.82
C MET A 111 -3.62 5.12 -7.69
N LEU A 112 -2.90 5.29 -8.80
CA LEU A 112 -1.44 5.42 -8.77
C LEU A 112 -1.00 6.66 -7.98
N LEU A 113 -1.72 7.79 -8.10
CA LEU A 113 -1.42 8.97 -7.30
C LEU A 113 -1.66 8.73 -5.81
N SER A 114 -2.80 8.14 -5.46
CA SER A 114 -3.11 7.80 -4.07
C SER A 114 -2.02 6.90 -3.48
N ARG A 115 -1.55 5.91 -4.24
CA ARG A 115 -0.46 5.03 -3.83
C ARG A 115 0.86 5.78 -3.63
N LEU A 116 1.21 6.69 -4.53
CA LEU A 116 2.43 7.50 -4.40
C LEU A 116 2.39 8.41 -3.16
N ARG A 117 1.22 8.97 -2.82
CA ARG A 117 1.04 9.77 -1.59
C ARG A 117 1.16 8.91 -0.33
N GLU A 118 0.62 7.69 -0.34
CA GLU A 118 0.78 6.73 0.75
C GLU A 118 2.26 6.37 0.96
N GLU A 119 2.98 6.05 -0.11
CA GLU A 119 4.41 5.72 -0.07
C GLU A 119 5.26 6.88 0.47
N ASP A 120 4.92 8.13 0.11
CA ASP A 120 5.56 9.32 0.68
C ASP A 120 5.33 9.44 2.19
N GLY A 121 4.10 9.18 2.66
CA GLY A 121 3.77 9.15 4.08
C GLY A 121 4.54 8.07 4.85
N ILE A 122 4.69 6.87 4.25
CA ILE A 122 5.51 5.79 4.82
C ILE A 122 6.97 6.23 4.92
N LEU A 123 7.51 6.84 3.86
CA LEU A 123 8.90 7.30 3.83
C LEU A 123 9.19 8.37 4.88
N ILE A 124 8.26 9.33 5.07
CA ILE A 124 8.37 10.35 6.13
C ILE A 124 8.42 9.67 7.51
N LYS A 125 7.57 8.68 7.75
CA LYS A 125 7.54 7.94 9.03
C LYS A 125 8.84 7.18 9.27
N GLU A 126 9.35 6.50 8.25
CA GLU A 126 10.61 5.76 8.31
C GLU A 126 11.79 6.71 8.58
N MET A 127 11.84 7.86 7.90
CA MET A 127 12.87 8.86 8.15
C MET A 127 12.80 9.38 9.58
N LYS A 128 11.62 9.76 10.09
CA LYS A 128 11.45 10.22 11.49
C LYS A 128 11.97 9.17 12.49
N ASN A 129 11.67 7.89 12.24
CA ASN A 129 12.18 6.79 13.07
C ASN A 129 13.71 6.66 12.99
N HIS A 130 14.30 6.80 11.79
CA HIS A 130 15.74 6.76 11.59
C HIS A 130 16.45 7.92 12.31
N CYS A 131 15.94 9.15 12.17
CA CYS A 131 16.45 10.32 12.89
C CYS A 131 16.37 10.12 14.41
N ARG A 132 15.22 9.65 14.92
CA ARG A 132 15.05 9.35 16.35
C ARG A 132 16.08 8.34 16.85
N TYR A 133 16.34 7.28 16.08
CA TYR A 133 17.34 6.26 16.40
C TYR A 133 18.76 6.83 16.45
N LEU A 134 19.17 7.59 15.44
CA LEU A 134 20.50 8.20 15.39
C LEU A 134 20.70 9.23 16.50
N THR A 135 19.70 10.08 16.78
CA THR A 135 19.74 11.05 17.88
C THR A 135 19.77 10.36 19.25
N GLY A 136 19.01 9.28 19.44
CA GLY A 136 19.08 8.48 20.66
C GLY A 136 20.45 7.82 20.87
N SER A 137 21.00 7.24 19.81
CA SER A 137 22.32 6.60 19.81
C SER A 137 23.46 7.60 20.05
N SER A 138 23.40 8.77 19.40
CA SER A 138 24.34 9.87 19.58
C SER A 138 24.36 10.35 21.03
N ARG A 139 23.17 10.57 21.63
CA ARG A 139 23.04 10.90 23.06
C ARG A 139 23.59 9.82 23.99
N ALA A 140 23.48 8.54 23.64
CA ALA A 140 24.06 7.45 24.42
C ALA A 140 25.59 7.49 24.39
N VAL A 141 26.19 7.61 23.20
CA VAL A 141 27.65 7.74 23.04
C VAL A 141 28.17 8.99 23.77
N GLN A 142 27.44 10.10 23.71
CA GLN A 142 27.82 11.33 24.41
C GLN A 142 27.82 11.17 25.94
N ARG A 143 26.85 10.42 26.50
CA ARG A 143 26.83 10.06 27.92
C ARG A 143 28.02 9.17 28.31
N GLU A 144 28.40 8.22 27.46
CA GLU A 144 29.59 7.39 27.69
C GLU A 144 30.88 8.22 27.68
N ILE A 145 31.00 9.18 26.75
CA ILE A 145 32.13 10.12 26.72
C ILE A 145 32.21 10.91 28.03
N GLN A 146 31.09 11.45 28.52
CA GLN A 146 31.05 12.18 29.80
C GLN A 146 31.41 11.30 30.99
N GLN A 147 30.97 10.05 30.99
CA GLN A 147 31.31 9.08 32.04
C GLN A 147 32.81 8.78 32.04
N ILE A 148 33.41 8.56 30.86
CA ILE A 148 34.86 8.38 30.72
C ILE A 148 35.62 9.62 31.19
N GLU A 149 35.18 10.82 30.82
CA GLU A 149 35.81 12.07 31.29
C GLU A 149 35.79 12.21 32.82
N LYS A 150 34.72 11.75 33.47
CA LYS A 150 34.63 11.67 34.92
C LYS A 150 35.60 10.65 35.51
N ASP A 151 35.72 9.48 34.87
CA ASP A 151 36.61 8.39 35.31
C ASP A 151 38.09 8.72 35.11
N LEU A 152 38.45 9.57 34.15
CA LEU A 152 39.80 10.13 34.00
C LEU A 152 40.24 10.95 35.23
N CYS A 153 39.32 11.51 36.00
CA CYS A 153 39.65 12.27 37.22
C CYS A 153 40.17 11.36 38.36
N CYS A 154 39.78 10.08 38.36
CA CYS A 154 40.26 9.07 39.31
C CYS A 154 40.37 7.69 38.63
N PRO A 155 41.43 7.44 37.85
CA PRO A 155 41.57 6.20 37.08
C PRO A 155 41.76 5.00 38.01
N PHE A 156 40.73 4.16 38.13
CA PHE A 156 40.78 2.95 38.97
C PHE A 156 40.90 1.65 38.16
N ALA A 157 40.26 1.57 36.98
CA ALA A 157 40.10 0.32 36.23
C ALA A 157 41.13 0.09 35.09
N MET A 158 41.70 1.14 34.50
CA MET A 158 42.58 1.06 33.33
C MET A 158 43.67 2.15 33.36
N SER A 159 44.69 2.03 32.50
CA SER A 159 45.71 3.06 32.32
C SER A 159 45.13 4.33 31.70
N LEU A 160 45.78 5.47 31.93
CA LEU A 160 45.37 6.77 31.38
C LEU A 160 45.28 6.73 29.84
N GLU A 161 46.28 6.15 29.19
CA GLU A 161 46.35 6.00 27.73
C GLU A 161 45.17 5.16 27.18
N ALA A 162 44.72 4.15 27.94
CA ALA A 162 43.58 3.32 27.55
C ALA A 162 42.26 4.12 27.61
N TYR A 163 42.08 4.97 28.62
CA TYR A 163 40.91 5.86 28.71
C TYR A 163 40.91 6.92 27.61
N GLU A 164 42.07 7.51 27.29
CA GLU A 164 42.22 8.45 26.19
C GLU A 164 41.89 7.80 24.84
N GLY A 165 42.42 6.60 24.58
CA GLY A 165 42.13 5.84 23.37
C GLY A 165 40.64 5.48 23.22
N LEU A 166 39.98 5.08 24.32
CA LEU A 166 38.55 4.79 24.31
C LEU A 166 37.72 6.05 24.05
N LYS A 167 38.08 7.18 24.68
CA LYS A 167 37.45 8.48 24.44
C LYS A 167 37.54 8.89 22.97
N ASP A 168 38.69 8.74 22.35
CA ASP A 168 38.89 9.08 20.94
C ASP A 168 38.09 8.16 20.01
N LEU A 169 37.97 6.86 20.35
CA LEU A 169 37.15 5.91 19.61
C LEU A 169 35.66 6.27 19.69
N LEU A 170 35.16 6.67 20.86
CA LEU A 170 33.78 7.12 21.02
C LEU A 170 33.50 8.43 20.29
N LYS A 171 34.43 9.39 20.32
CA LYS A 171 34.32 10.62 19.51
C LYS A 171 34.26 10.32 18.02
N LYS A 172 35.08 9.39 17.54
CA LYS A 172 35.03 8.93 16.14
C LYS A 172 33.67 8.28 15.81
N ARG A 173 33.13 7.48 16.74
CA ARG A 173 31.80 6.87 16.59
C ARG A 173 30.69 7.92 16.53
N LEU A 174 30.78 8.98 17.33
CA LEU A 174 29.85 10.11 17.33
C LEU A 174 29.85 10.82 15.97
N GLN A 175 31.04 11.17 15.46
CA GLN A 175 31.19 11.79 14.14
C GLN A 175 30.62 10.92 13.00
N GLU A 176 30.83 9.60 13.07
CA GLU A 176 30.24 8.67 12.09
C GLU A 176 28.71 8.69 12.14
N MET A 177 28.10 8.77 13.32
CA MET A 177 26.63 8.87 13.45
C MET A 177 26.10 10.21 12.91
N GLU A 178 26.79 11.32 13.16
CA GLU A 178 26.44 12.63 12.60
C GLU A 178 26.48 12.61 11.07
N LYS A 179 27.51 11.98 10.51
CA LYS A 179 27.62 11.79 9.06
C LYS A 179 26.50 10.91 8.50
N GLN A 180 26.17 9.80 9.18
CA GLN A 180 25.05 8.94 8.78
C GLN A 180 23.70 9.69 8.81
N MET A 181 23.54 10.61 9.76
CA MET A 181 22.36 11.46 9.85
C MET A 181 22.29 12.43 8.65
N GLU A 182 23.38 13.11 8.30
CA GLU A 182 23.43 13.99 7.13
C GLU A 182 23.18 13.23 5.81
N GLU A 183 23.78 12.05 5.65
CA GLU A 183 23.58 11.19 4.49
C GLU A 183 22.14 10.71 4.36
N ALA A 184 21.52 10.31 5.49
CA ALA A 184 20.11 9.94 5.55
C ALA A 184 19.23 11.12 5.12
N PHE A 185 19.41 12.30 5.73
CA PHE A 185 18.64 13.49 5.39
C PHE A 185 18.78 13.89 3.91
N SER A 186 19.99 13.83 3.36
CA SER A 186 20.25 14.09 1.94
C SER A 186 19.49 13.10 1.05
N THR A 187 19.55 11.81 1.40
CA THR A 187 18.88 10.75 0.65
C THR A 187 17.35 10.92 0.66
N TYR A 188 16.75 11.14 1.83
CA TYR A 188 15.30 11.33 1.94
C TYR A 188 14.83 12.62 1.27
N ARG A 189 15.57 13.73 1.43
CA ARG A 189 15.25 15.01 0.78
C ARG A 189 15.18 14.88 -0.75
N ASN A 190 15.98 14.01 -1.36
CA ASN A 190 15.97 13.78 -2.81
C ASN A 190 14.76 12.95 -3.28
N VAL A 191 14.11 12.20 -2.39
CA VAL A 191 13.05 11.23 -2.74
C VAL A 191 11.67 11.68 -2.28
N LEU A 192 11.55 12.61 -1.33
CA LEU A 192 10.25 13.06 -0.82
C LEU A 192 9.50 14.00 -1.77
N MET A 193 8.16 13.95 -1.71
CA MET A 193 7.25 14.88 -2.39
C MET A 193 7.41 16.30 -1.85
N ASP A 194 7.38 16.42 -0.52
CA ASP A 194 7.49 17.67 0.22
C ASP A 194 8.61 17.58 1.26
N PRO A 195 9.80 18.14 0.95
CA PRO A 195 10.91 18.19 1.89
C PRO A 195 10.66 19.10 3.11
N THR A 196 9.59 19.89 3.13
CA THR A 196 9.25 20.75 4.27
C THR A 196 8.51 19.98 5.38
N ALA A 197 7.91 18.82 5.06
CA ALA A 197 7.37 17.88 6.05
C ALA A 197 8.43 17.27 6.98
N LEU A 198 9.70 17.63 6.75
CA LEU A 198 10.88 17.22 7.51
C LEU A 198 11.30 18.23 8.58
N GLN A 199 10.60 19.37 8.69
CA GLN A 199 10.84 20.25 9.81
C GLN A 199 10.43 19.52 11.09
N GLU A 200 11.38 19.38 12.01
CA GLU A 200 11.14 18.87 13.35
C GLU A 200 10.10 19.78 14.01
N GLU A 201 8.86 19.30 14.13
CA GLU A 201 8.05 19.72 15.25
C GLU A 201 8.77 19.16 16.47
N ASP A 202 9.40 20.05 17.24
CA ASP A 202 9.96 19.79 18.57
C ASP A 202 8.82 19.28 19.47
N ASN A 203 8.38 18.05 19.28
CA ASN A 203 7.54 17.37 20.26
C ASN A 203 8.47 16.75 21.30
N GLU A 204 8.98 17.60 22.18
CA GLU A 204 9.48 17.19 23.48
C GLU A 204 8.32 16.56 24.25
N GLY A 205 8.21 15.23 24.18
CA GLY A 205 7.31 14.46 25.03
C GLY A 205 6.33 13.63 24.24
N GLU A 206 6.73 12.40 23.95
CA GLU A 206 5.93 11.21 24.21
C GLU A 206 6.82 10.01 23.84
N GLU A 207 7.40 9.42 24.87
CA GLU A 207 8.00 8.10 24.79
C GLU A 207 6.82 7.13 24.59
N GLU A 208 6.40 6.91 23.34
CA GLU A 208 5.48 5.81 23.01
C GLU A 208 6.23 4.51 23.31
N VAL A 209 5.99 3.99 24.52
CA VAL A 209 6.25 2.62 24.92
C VAL A 209 5.48 1.74 23.95
N TRP A 210 6.18 1.17 22.99
CA TRP A 210 5.63 0.07 22.21
C TRP A 210 5.53 -1.12 23.15
N ASP A 211 4.31 -1.46 23.55
CA ASP A 211 3.97 -2.69 24.26
C ASP A 211 4.54 -3.89 23.49
N ALA A 212 5.67 -4.36 23.96
CA ALA A 212 6.23 -5.64 23.57
C ALA A 212 5.52 -6.73 24.39
N GLU A 213 4.37 -7.18 23.92
CA GLU A 213 3.82 -8.46 24.34
C GLU A 213 3.13 -9.17 23.16
N ILE A 214 3.96 -9.69 22.25
CA ILE A 214 3.55 -10.84 21.44
C ILE A 214 3.65 -12.06 22.36
N CYS A 215 2.59 -12.35 23.11
CA CYS A 215 2.39 -13.68 23.70
C CYS A 215 2.11 -14.67 22.57
N LEU A 216 3.17 -15.30 22.06
CA LEU A 216 3.08 -16.57 21.35
C LEU A 216 2.71 -17.66 22.35
N THR A 217 1.42 -17.85 22.63
CA THR A 217 0.95 -19.14 23.14
C THR A 217 0.73 -20.05 21.93
N LEU A 218 1.79 -20.75 21.53
CA LEU A 218 1.63 -22.08 20.97
C LEU A 218 0.99 -22.91 22.08
N ASP A 219 -0.28 -23.27 21.92
CA ASP A 219 -0.85 -24.40 22.64
C ASP A 219 -1.09 -25.49 21.60
N ASP A 220 -0.10 -26.38 21.52
CA ASP A 220 -0.24 -27.69 20.91
C ASP A 220 -1.11 -28.53 21.85
N THR A 221 -2.40 -28.64 21.55
CA THR A 221 -3.20 -29.77 22.03
C THR A 221 -3.82 -30.48 20.83
N ASP A 222 -3.04 -31.44 20.34
CA ASP A 222 -3.51 -32.63 19.66
C ASP A 222 -4.54 -33.34 20.56
N SER A 223 -5.77 -33.46 20.08
CA SER A 223 -6.75 -34.40 20.64
C SER A 223 -7.59 -34.94 19.49
N SER A 224 -7.04 -35.96 18.85
CA SER A 224 -7.81 -37.11 18.39
C SER A 224 -8.75 -37.56 19.51
N ASP A 225 -10.03 -37.75 19.21
CA ASP A 225 -10.71 -39.01 19.54
C ASP A 225 -12.03 -39.14 18.76
N ASP A 226 -12.05 -40.19 17.94
CA ASP A 226 -13.23 -40.92 17.50
C ASP A 226 -14.02 -41.40 18.73
N GLU A 227 -15.36 -41.32 18.72
CA GLU A 227 -16.19 -42.47 19.11
C GLU A 227 -17.66 -42.33 18.69
N LYS A 228 -18.24 -43.49 18.39
CA LYS A 228 -19.58 -43.76 17.84
C LYS A 228 -20.65 -43.87 18.94
N GLN A 229 -21.91 -43.96 18.46
CA GLN A 229 -23.13 -44.50 19.10
C GLN A 229 -23.83 -43.53 20.07
N ASP A 230 -25.16 -43.34 20.02
CA ASP A 230 -26.27 -44.22 19.59
C ASP A 230 -27.19 -43.63 18.50
#